data_AF-A0A445JMZ2-F1
#
_entry.id   AF-A0A445JMZ2-F1
#
_cell.length_a   1.000
_cell.length_b   1.000
_cell.length_c   1.000
_cell.angle_alpha   90.00
_cell.angle_beta   90.00
_cell.angle_gamma   90.00
#
_symmetry.space_group_name_H-M   'P 1'
#
loop_
_entity.id
_entity.type
_entity.pdbx_description
1 polymer ?
#
loop_
_entity_poly.entity_id
_entity_poly.type
_entity_poly.pdbx_seq_one_letter_code
_entity_poly.pdbx_strand_id
1 'polypeptide(L)'
;MMEKLRRVVNEIAYAQTLSHLPPLHRSLVPFLSIASSLYKLAVSLRCSLYQRRFFQLHRLPVPVISVGNLSWGGNGKTPMVEFIALCFCHYGISPLVLSRGYGGGDEVNMLRRHLLGTPTKFGVGANRAAVASRLIQKYGYVDIGKSSWHEKQYLDEKVQDSVDSEKIGVVVLDDAMQHWSLWRDLDIVMVNGLTLWGNLQLLPRGPLREPLTALSRADAVVIHHADLVSEHTLKYIESMVLGIKKSVPIFLTKLDPTYLFEVGTINAEIPLTALHEANILCVSAIGSAEPFVKQIQKMGALYVDRIDFSDHHIFHVRFVFVRKLLEDHI
;
A
#
# COMPACT_ATOMS: atom_id res chain seq x y z
N MET A 1 -18.45 -10.84 17.18
CA MET A 1 -17.45 -11.78 17.75
C MET A 1 -16.12 -11.71 16.99
N MET A 2 -16.10 -11.87 15.66
CA MET A 2 -14.88 -11.82 14.83
C MET A 2 -14.10 -10.50 14.92
N GLU A 3 -14.80 -9.36 15.03
CA GLU A 3 -14.17 -8.03 15.08
C GLU A 3 -13.43 -7.78 16.39
N LYS A 4 -13.99 -8.24 17.52
CA LYS A 4 -13.31 -8.23 18.82
C LYS A 4 -12.03 -9.08 18.76
N LEU A 5 -12.11 -10.27 18.18
CA LEU A 5 -10.93 -11.14 18.01
C LEU A 5 -9.85 -10.49 17.13
N ARG A 6 -10.22 -9.82 16.03
CA ARG A 6 -9.28 -9.09 15.18
C ARG A 6 -8.55 -7.99 15.95
N ARG A 7 -9.26 -7.21 16.77
CA ARG A 7 -8.64 -6.18 17.63
C ARG A 7 -7.63 -6.78 18.60
N VAL A 8 -8.01 -7.86 19.29
CA VAL A 8 -7.11 -8.57 20.23
C VAL A 8 -5.85 -9.07 19.52
N VAL A 9 -5.98 -9.71 18.36
CA VAL A 9 -4.83 -10.19 17.58
C VAL A 9 -3.96 -9.03 17.12
N ASN A 10 -4.56 -7.91 16.71
CA ASN A 10 -3.80 -6.72 16.31
C ASN A 10 -3.02 -6.12 17.48
N GLU A 11 -3.62 -5.99 18.66
CA GLU A 11 -2.92 -5.53 19.87
C GLU A 11 -1.75 -6.45 20.25
N ILE A 12 -1.94 -7.76 20.20
CA ILE A 12 -0.86 -8.73 20.45
C ILE A 12 0.27 -8.59 19.41
N ALA A 13 -0.08 -8.39 18.14
CA ALA A 13 0.87 -8.29 17.05
C ALA A 13 1.76 -7.05 17.12
N TYR A 14 1.24 -5.94 17.65
CA TYR A 14 1.98 -4.69 17.79
C TYR A 14 2.51 -4.44 19.21
N ALA A 15 2.22 -5.32 20.18
CA ALA A 15 2.76 -5.22 21.53
C ALA A 15 4.27 -5.55 21.55
N GLN A 16 5.08 -4.55 21.94
CA GLN A 16 6.52 -4.74 22.16
C GLN A 16 6.82 -5.53 23.43
N THR A 17 5.91 -5.51 24.42
CA THR A 17 6.11 -6.20 25.70
C THR A 17 4.82 -6.84 26.19
N LEU A 18 4.90 -8.14 26.50
CA LEU A 18 3.74 -8.97 26.88
C LEU A 18 3.12 -8.57 28.24
N SER A 19 3.86 -7.89 29.10
CA SER A 19 3.38 -7.44 30.43
C SER A 19 2.26 -6.41 30.34
N HIS A 20 2.28 -5.56 29.30
CA HIS A 20 1.27 -4.52 29.09
C HIS A 20 -0.05 -5.06 28.51
N LEU A 21 -0.07 -6.33 28.09
CA LEU A 21 -1.27 -6.94 27.56
C LEU A 21 -2.22 -7.37 28.70
N PRO A 22 -3.54 -7.26 28.50
CA PRO A 22 -4.54 -7.88 29.36
C PRO A 22 -4.27 -9.38 29.56
N PRO A 23 -4.64 -9.96 30.71
CA PRO A 23 -4.38 -11.38 31.01
C PRO A 23 -5.03 -12.32 29.99
N LEU A 24 -6.21 -11.96 29.46
CA LEU A 24 -6.88 -12.69 28.39
C LEU A 24 -6.06 -12.71 27.09
N HIS A 25 -5.38 -11.61 26.74
CA HIS A 25 -4.56 -11.52 25.54
C HIS A 25 -3.30 -12.39 25.70
N ARG A 26 -2.69 -12.36 26.89
CA ARG A 26 -1.51 -13.20 27.21
C ARG A 26 -1.81 -14.70 27.10
N SER A 27 -3.00 -15.14 27.51
CA SER A 27 -3.41 -16.54 27.40
C SER A 27 -3.45 -17.04 25.94
N LEU A 28 -3.72 -16.16 24.97
CA LEU A 28 -3.75 -16.52 23.54
C LEU A 28 -2.38 -16.60 22.88
N VAL A 29 -1.36 -15.95 23.45
CA VAL A 29 0.02 -15.90 22.90
C VAL A 29 0.63 -17.27 22.60
N PRO A 30 0.59 -18.29 23.48
CA PRO A 30 1.18 -19.60 23.16
C PRO A 30 0.52 -20.25 21.95
N PHE A 31 -0.81 -20.17 21.83
CA PHE A 31 -1.53 -20.69 20.67
C PHE A 31 -1.14 -19.96 19.38
N LEU A 32 -1.09 -18.63 19.40
CA LEU A 32 -0.64 -17.82 18.27
C LEU A 32 0.82 -18.10 17.90
N SER A 33 1.67 -18.43 18.87
CA SER A 33 3.09 -18.76 18.66
C SER A 33 3.26 -20.09 17.92
N ILE A 34 2.47 -21.11 18.29
CA ILE A 34 2.46 -22.41 17.60
C ILE A 34 1.97 -22.21 16.17
N ALA A 35 0.85 -21.51 15.99
CA ALA A 35 0.31 -21.19 14.68
C ALA A 35 1.32 -20.40 13.81
N SER A 36 2.03 -19.44 14.40
CA SER A 36 3.05 -18.64 13.72
C SER A 36 4.27 -19.46 13.32
N SER A 37 4.65 -20.45 14.13
CA SER A 37 5.74 -21.39 13.81
C SER A 37 5.37 -22.30 12.63
N LEU A 38 4.13 -22.82 12.59
CA LEU A 38 3.64 -23.60 11.45
C LEU A 38 3.58 -22.74 10.17
N TYR A 39 3.08 -21.51 10.29
CA TYR A 39 3.05 -20.56 9.18
C TYR A 39 4.47 -20.24 8.68
N LYS A 40 5.44 -20.02 9.59
CA LYS A 40 6.85 -19.82 9.25
C LYS A 40 7.41 -20.97 8.42
N LEU A 41 7.13 -22.21 8.83
CA LEU A 41 7.57 -23.41 8.12
C LEU A 41 6.97 -23.47 6.71
N ALA A 42 5.66 -23.23 6.58
CA ALA A 42 4.97 -23.22 5.29
C ALA A 42 5.51 -22.13 4.35
N VAL A 43 5.73 -20.91 4.86
CA VAL A 43 6.31 -19.79 4.08
C VAL A 43 7.74 -20.13 3.67
N SER A 44 8.57 -20.62 4.59
CA SER A 44 9.98 -20.95 4.31
C SER A 44 10.08 -22.06 3.27
N LEU A 45 9.25 -23.09 3.36
CA LEU A 45 9.17 -24.17 2.38
C LEU A 45 8.75 -23.62 1.01
N ARG A 46 7.69 -22.81 0.96
CA ARG A 46 7.24 -22.16 -0.28
C ARG A 46 8.34 -21.32 -0.91
N CYS A 47 9.00 -20.46 -0.15
CA CYS A 47 10.11 -19.63 -0.64
C CYS A 47 11.25 -20.48 -1.18
N SER A 48 11.64 -21.54 -0.46
CA SER A 48 12.69 -22.48 -0.89
C SER A 48 12.34 -23.16 -2.21
N LEU A 49 11.08 -23.59 -2.39
CA LEU A 49 10.61 -24.22 -3.63
C LEU A 49 10.67 -23.27 -4.84
N TYR A 50 10.35 -21.98 -4.66
CA TYR A 50 10.51 -20.99 -5.74
C TYR A 50 11.98 -20.67 -6.03
N GLN A 51 12.82 -20.54 -5.00
CA GLN A 51 14.26 -20.29 -5.16
C GLN A 51 14.96 -21.45 -5.88
N ARG A 52 14.56 -22.69 -5.60
CA ARG A 52 15.04 -23.91 -6.28
C ARG A 52 14.41 -24.14 -7.66
N ARG A 53 13.57 -23.21 -8.16
CA ARG A 53 12.85 -23.29 -9.43
C ARG A 53 11.96 -24.55 -9.57
N PHE A 54 11.51 -25.11 -8.46
CA PHE A 54 10.58 -26.24 -8.46
C PHE A 54 9.18 -25.81 -8.94
N PHE A 55 8.79 -24.57 -8.63
CA PHE A 55 7.58 -23.96 -9.18
C PHE A 55 7.90 -23.07 -10.38
N GLN A 56 6.95 -23.03 -11.32
CA GLN A 56 7.06 -22.25 -12.54
C GLN A 56 7.00 -20.75 -12.22
N LEU A 57 8.05 -20.05 -12.65
CA LEU A 57 8.16 -18.61 -12.62
C LEU A 57 7.79 -18.06 -13.99
N HIS A 58 6.76 -17.22 -14.06
CA HIS A 58 6.29 -16.61 -15.30
C HIS A 58 7.04 -15.30 -15.53
N ARG A 59 7.58 -15.09 -16.73
CA ARG A 59 8.16 -13.82 -17.14
C ARG A 59 7.29 -13.19 -18.21
N LEU A 60 6.98 -11.90 -18.05
CA LEU A 60 6.23 -11.13 -19.04
C LEU A 60 7.20 -10.50 -20.06
N PRO A 61 6.71 -10.18 -21.27
CA PRO A 61 7.54 -9.56 -22.31
C PRO A 61 7.83 -8.07 -22.05
N VAL A 62 7.27 -7.50 -20.99
CA VAL A 62 7.46 -6.11 -20.56
C VAL A 62 8.00 -6.06 -19.13
N PRO A 63 8.69 -4.97 -18.73
CA PRO A 63 9.18 -4.80 -17.37
C PRO A 63 8.04 -4.90 -16.35
N VAL A 64 8.32 -5.58 -15.24
CA VAL A 64 7.36 -5.79 -14.15
C VAL A 64 7.88 -5.14 -12.87
N ILE A 65 7.16 -4.14 -12.38
CA ILE A 65 7.43 -3.44 -11.12
C ILE A 65 6.46 -3.97 -10.07
N SER A 66 6.98 -4.39 -8.93
CA SER A 66 6.22 -4.87 -7.80
C SER A 66 6.22 -3.81 -6.70
N VAL A 67 5.03 -3.44 -6.23
CA VAL A 67 4.87 -2.64 -5.02
C VAL A 67 4.29 -3.57 -3.96
N GLY A 68 4.98 -3.70 -2.84
CA GLY A 68 4.55 -4.60 -1.78
C GLY A 68 5.03 -4.17 -0.41
N ASN A 69 4.69 -4.98 0.58
CA ASN A 69 5.14 -4.78 1.94
C ASN A 69 5.30 -6.13 2.67
N LEU A 70 5.88 -6.07 3.86
CA LEU A 70 6.13 -7.27 4.69
C LEU A 70 5.05 -7.53 5.73
N SER A 71 4.20 -6.56 6.07
CA SER A 71 3.21 -6.67 7.16
C SER A 71 1.76 -6.69 6.66
N TRP A 72 0.78 -6.96 7.52
CA TRP A 72 -0.60 -6.54 7.25
C TRP A 72 -0.80 -5.05 7.57
N GLY A 73 -1.93 -4.48 7.14
CA GLY A 73 -2.31 -3.09 7.41
C GLY A 73 -2.04 -2.13 6.25
N GLY A 74 -2.47 -0.87 6.43
CA GLY A 74 -2.27 0.20 5.45
C GLY A 74 -0.81 0.64 5.40
N ASN A 75 -0.12 0.33 4.30
CA ASN A 75 1.31 0.64 4.11
C ASN A 75 1.57 1.60 2.93
N GLY A 76 0.55 2.32 2.46
CA GLY A 76 0.71 3.29 1.36
C GLY A 76 0.97 2.68 -0.03
N LYS A 77 0.68 1.39 -0.23
CA LYS A 77 0.91 0.70 -1.51
C LYS A 77 0.06 1.27 -2.64
N THR A 78 -1.24 1.45 -2.42
CA THR A 78 -2.17 1.93 -3.45
C THR A 78 -1.80 3.34 -3.96
N PRO A 79 -1.50 4.33 -3.10
CA PRO A 79 -0.97 5.63 -3.56
C PRO A 79 0.36 5.51 -4.32
N MET A 80 1.25 4.60 -3.93
CA MET A 80 2.51 4.38 -4.64
C MET A 80 2.28 3.76 -6.03
N VAL A 81 1.35 2.81 -6.16
CA VAL A 81 0.96 2.22 -7.45
C VAL A 81 0.38 3.29 -8.37
N GLU A 82 -0.48 4.16 -7.84
CA GLU A 82 -1.04 5.30 -8.57
C GLU A 82 0.06 6.26 -9.04
N PHE A 83 0.95 6.67 -8.14
CA PHE A 83 2.08 7.54 -8.45
C PHE A 83 2.95 6.97 -9.57
N ILE A 84 3.34 5.70 -9.49
CA ILE A 84 4.15 5.03 -10.52
C ILE A 84 3.40 5.00 -11.85
N ALA A 85 2.11 4.66 -11.85
CA ALA A 85 1.30 4.63 -13.06
C ALA A 85 1.21 6.01 -13.72
N LEU A 86 0.98 7.07 -12.93
CA LEU A 86 0.96 8.46 -13.42
C LEU A 86 2.31 8.89 -14.00
N CYS A 87 3.42 8.53 -13.35
CA CYS A 87 4.75 8.81 -13.89
C CYS A 87 4.94 8.19 -15.27
N PHE A 88 4.58 6.92 -15.45
CA PHE A 88 4.69 6.27 -16.77
C PHE A 88 3.76 6.90 -17.81
N CYS A 89 2.54 7.24 -17.43
CA CYS A 89 1.61 7.95 -18.31
C CYS A 89 2.18 9.31 -18.76
N HIS A 90 2.85 10.05 -17.87
CA HIS A 90 3.52 11.31 -18.21
C HIS A 90 4.64 11.12 -19.25
N TYR A 91 5.37 10.01 -19.19
CA TYR A 91 6.35 9.63 -20.20
C TYR A 91 5.74 8.95 -21.45
N GLY A 92 4.41 8.96 -21.59
CA GLY A 92 3.69 8.36 -22.72
C GLY A 92 3.69 6.83 -22.74
N ILE A 93 4.03 6.17 -21.64
CA ILE A 93 4.08 4.71 -21.54
C ILE A 93 2.78 4.24 -20.90
N SER A 94 2.04 3.35 -21.55
CA SER A 94 0.79 2.80 -21.03
C SER A 94 1.05 1.72 -19.96
N PRO A 95 0.69 1.93 -18.69
CA PRO A 95 0.90 0.95 -17.64
C PRO A 95 -0.26 -0.06 -17.57
N LEU A 96 0.04 -1.30 -17.21
CA LEU A 96 -0.93 -2.31 -16.77
C LEU A 96 -0.83 -2.50 -15.26
N VAL A 97 -1.84 -2.04 -14.52
CA VAL A 97 -1.94 -2.25 -13.07
C VAL A 97 -2.62 -3.58 -12.79
N LEU A 98 -1.96 -4.45 -12.03
CA LEU A 98 -2.48 -5.75 -11.62
C LEU A 98 -2.68 -5.83 -10.11
N SER A 99 -3.93 -6.02 -9.70
CA SER A 99 -4.29 -6.24 -8.30
C SER A 99 -4.92 -7.63 -8.10
N ARG A 100 -4.83 -8.14 -6.87
CA ARG A 100 -5.44 -9.42 -6.48
C ARG A 100 -6.97 -9.31 -6.37
N GLY A 101 -7.50 -8.11 -6.12
CA GLY A 101 -8.93 -7.89 -5.86
C GLY A 101 -9.32 -8.15 -4.40
N TYR A 102 -8.48 -7.73 -3.44
CA TYR A 102 -8.84 -7.79 -2.01
C TYR A 102 -9.97 -6.80 -1.69
N GLY A 103 -10.74 -7.04 -0.62
CA GLY A 103 -11.77 -6.09 -0.17
C GLY A 103 -12.95 -5.86 -1.12
N GLY A 104 -13.21 -6.78 -2.08
CA GLY A 104 -14.30 -6.62 -3.06
C GLY A 104 -13.94 -5.71 -4.26
N GLY A 105 -12.67 -5.36 -4.43
CA GLY A 105 -12.20 -4.58 -5.58
C GLY A 105 -12.29 -3.06 -5.42
N ASP A 106 -12.60 -2.58 -4.21
CA ASP A 106 -12.70 -1.14 -3.89
C ASP A 106 -11.42 -0.37 -4.25
N GLU A 107 -10.24 -0.90 -3.87
CA GLU A 107 -8.94 -0.31 -4.21
C GLU A 107 -8.75 -0.13 -5.72
N VAL A 108 -9.12 -1.14 -6.51
CA VAL A 108 -9.01 -1.07 -7.98
C VAL A 108 -10.01 -0.09 -8.57
N ASN A 109 -11.23 -0.02 -8.00
CA ASN A 109 -12.23 0.93 -8.43
C ASN A 109 -11.83 2.37 -8.09
N MET A 110 -11.14 2.60 -6.97
CA MET A 110 -10.52 3.89 -6.64
C MET A 110 -9.43 4.24 -7.66
N LEU A 111 -8.46 3.34 -7.92
CA LEU A 111 -7.42 3.56 -8.93
C LEU A 111 -8.00 3.83 -10.32
N ARG A 112 -9.07 3.11 -10.71
CA ARG A 112 -9.76 3.34 -11.99
C ARG A 112 -10.37 4.74 -12.10
N ARG A 113 -10.88 5.28 -11.00
CA ARG A 113 -11.44 6.64 -10.95
C ARG A 113 -10.35 7.70 -11.05
N HIS A 114 -9.25 7.52 -10.32
CA HIS A 114 -8.16 8.50 -10.32
C HIS A 114 -7.37 8.49 -11.64
N LEU A 115 -7.22 7.32 -12.26
CA LEU A 115 -6.51 7.16 -13.53
C LEU A 115 -7.45 7.22 -14.74
N LEU A 116 -8.67 7.73 -14.56
CA LEU A 116 -9.62 7.92 -15.65
C LEU A 116 -9.06 8.94 -16.65
N GLY A 117 -9.15 8.63 -17.94
CA GLY A 117 -8.57 9.47 -19.01
C GLY A 117 -7.08 9.22 -19.26
N THR A 118 -6.41 8.38 -18.46
CA THR A 118 -5.05 7.92 -18.75
C THR A 118 -5.06 6.65 -19.61
N PRO A 119 -3.96 6.29 -20.31
CA PRO A 119 -3.90 5.06 -21.10
C PRO A 119 -3.89 3.78 -20.23
N THR A 120 -3.81 3.90 -18.90
CA THR A 120 -3.70 2.80 -17.94
C THR A 120 -4.74 1.70 -18.13
N LYS A 121 -4.27 0.45 -18.13
CA LYS A 121 -5.12 -0.75 -18.14
C LYS A 121 -5.13 -1.39 -16.75
N PHE A 122 -6.21 -2.09 -16.43
CA PHE A 122 -6.39 -2.75 -15.13
C PHE A 122 -6.70 -4.24 -15.28
N GLY A 123 -6.00 -5.07 -14.52
CA GLY A 123 -6.29 -6.50 -14.38
C GLY A 123 -6.54 -6.87 -12.91
N VAL A 124 -7.61 -7.61 -12.66
CA VAL A 124 -7.96 -8.09 -11.32
C VAL A 124 -8.06 -9.61 -11.33
N GLY A 125 -7.37 -10.26 -10.40
CA GLY A 125 -7.51 -11.68 -10.18
C GLY A 125 -6.41 -12.30 -9.32
N ALA A 126 -6.72 -13.44 -8.72
CA ALA A 126 -5.76 -14.19 -7.89
C ALA A 126 -4.54 -14.67 -8.69
N ASN A 127 -4.74 -15.12 -9.94
CA ASN A 127 -3.67 -15.49 -10.86
C ASN A 127 -3.28 -14.29 -11.73
N ARG A 128 -2.44 -13.41 -11.18
CA ARG A 128 -2.00 -12.19 -11.86
C ARG A 128 -1.22 -12.47 -13.14
N ALA A 129 -0.43 -13.54 -13.19
CA ALA A 129 0.29 -13.94 -14.40
C ALA A 129 -0.66 -14.25 -15.56
N ALA A 130 -1.71 -15.05 -15.32
CA ALA A 130 -2.70 -15.37 -16.35
C ALA A 130 -3.50 -14.14 -16.80
N VAL A 131 -3.88 -13.27 -15.86
CA VAL A 131 -4.57 -12.01 -16.17
C VAL A 131 -3.68 -11.10 -17.02
N ALA A 132 -2.40 -10.98 -16.67
CA ALA A 132 -1.42 -10.20 -17.42
C ALA A 132 -1.30 -10.70 -18.86
N SER A 133 -1.07 -11.99 -19.05
CA SER A 133 -0.92 -12.60 -20.38
C SER A 133 -2.14 -12.35 -21.27
N ARG A 134 -3.36 -12.48 -20.72
CA ARG A 134 -4.60 -12.22 -21.46
C ARG A 134 -4.70 -10.75 -21.89
N LEU A 135 -4.36 -9.81 -21.02
CA LEU A 135 -4.44 -8.38 -21.32
C LEU A 135 -3.35 -7.94 -22.30
N ILE A 136 -2.15 -8.51 -22.19
CA ILE A 136 -1.06 -8.30 -23.16
C ILE A 136 -1.43 -8.87 -24.53
N GLN A 137 -2.09 -10.02 -24.60
CA GLN A 137 -2.61 -10.55 -25.87
C GLN A 137 -3.71 -9.66 -26.47
N LYS A 138 -4.56 -9.07 -25.64
CA LYS A 138 -5.65 -8.20 -26.08
C LYS A 138 -5.16 -6.85 -26.59
N TYR A 139 -4.30 -6.18 -25.83
CA TYR A 139 -3.88 -4.80 -26.09
C TYR A 139 -2.52 -4.70 -26.80
N GLY A 140 -1.80 -5.80 -26.93
CA GLY A 140 -0.41 -5.80 -27.36
C GLY A 140 0.54 -5.26 -26.29
N TYR A 141 1.83 -5.27 -26.61
CA TYR A 141 2.87 -4.72 -25.74
C TYR A 141 3.94 -3.97 -26.53
N VAL A 142 4.67 -3.10 -25.84
CA VAL A 142 5.83 -2.37 -26.38
C VAL A 142 7.11 -3.11 -25.97
N ASP A 143 7.89 -3.56 -26.96
CA ASP A 143 9.21 -4.16 -26.70
C ASP A 143 10.24 -3.06 -26.42
N ILE A 144 10.39 -2.76 -25.14
CA ILE A 144 11.33 -1.78 -24.56
C ILE A 144 12.79 -2.17 -24.82
N GLY A 145 13.10 -3.45 -25.04
CA GLY A 145 14.47 -3.95 -25.25
C GLY A 145 15.00 -3.76 -26.67
N LYS A 146 14.11 -3.57 -27.64
CA LYS A 146 14.45 -3.31 -29.06
C LYS A 146 14.23 -1.87 -29.49
N SER A 147 13.48 -1.10 -28.71
CA SER A 147 13.27 0.32 -28.96
C SER A 147 14.44 1.09 -28.34
N SER A 148 15.19 1.81 -29.17
CA SER A 148 16.27 2.69 -28.72
C SER A 148 15.69 3.75 -27.78
N TRP A 149 15.86 3.57 -26.47
CA TRP A 149 15.56 4.60 -25.48
C TRP A 149 16.44 5.85 -25.64
N HIS A 150 17.50 5.76 -26.45
CA HIS A 150 18.44 6.86 -26.69
C HIS A 150 17.90 7.98 -27.59
N GLU A 151 16.70 7.85 -28.14
CA GLU A 151 16.12 8.91 -29.00
C GLU A 151 15.03 9.76 -28.32
N LYS A 152 14.72 9.54 -27.04
CA LYS A 152 13.68 10.30 -26.31
C LYS A 152 14.18 11.25 -25.23
N GLN A 153 15.50 11.43 -25.09
CA GLN A 153 16.06 12.42 -24.16
C GLN A 153 16.07 13.87 -24.70
N TYR A 154 15.58 14.09 -25.93
CA TYR A 154 15.57 15.38 -26.62
C TYR A 154 14.27 15.65 -27.41
N LEU A 155 13.11 15.32 -26.85
CA LEU A 155 11.84 15.67 -27.50
C LEU A 155 10.99 16.53 -26.57
N ASP A 156 11.31 17.82 -26.62
CA ASP A 156 10.38 18.92 -26.38
C ASP A 156 9.01 18.61 -27.02
N GLU A 157 7.96 18.75 -26.21
CA GLU A 157 6.55 19.14 -26.49
C GLU A 157 5.78 18.63 -27.74
N LYS A 158 6.31 17.74 -28.59
CA LYS A 158 5.67 17.42 -29.89
C LYS A 158 5.52 15.94 -30.28
N VAL A 159 5.57 15.00 -29.33
CA VAL A 159 5.32 13.56 -29.58
C VAL A 159 3.99 13.10 -28.97
N GLN A 160 2.96 13.94 -29.06
CA GLN A 160 1.66 13.63 -28.45
C GLN A 160 0.74 12.79 -29.36
N ASP A 161 1.08 12.61 -30.65
CA ASP A 161 0.13 12.07 -31.64
C ASP A 161 0.40 10.63 -32.14
N SER A 162 1.42 9.92 -31.66
CA SER A 162 1.69 8.57 -32.20
C SER A 162 2.45 7.61 -31.29
N VAL A 163 2.27 7.68 -29.98
CA VAL A 163 2.56 6.50 -29.15
C VAL A 163 1.31 5.62 -29.17
N ASP A 164 1.46 4.34 -29.52
CA ASP A 164 0.42 3.31 -29.40
C ASP A 164 -0.10 3.27 -27.94
N SER A 165 -0.98 4.19 -27.57
CA SER A 165 -1.49 4.40 -26.21
C SER A 165 -2.30 3.20 -25.72
N GLU A 166 -2.66 2.30 -26.63
CA GLU A 166 -3.28 1.02 -26.34
C GLU A 166 -2.29 -0.04 -25.86
N LYS A 167 -1.05 -0.07 -26.36
CA LYS A 167 -0.08 -1.14 -26.08
C LYS A 167 0.54 -0.99 -24.70
N ILE A 168 0.60 -2.10 -23.96
CA ILE A 168 1.15 -2.12 -22.61
C ILE A 168 2.68 -2.00 -22.67
N GLY A 169 3.24 -0.99 -22.02
CA GLY A 169 4.70 -0.81 -21.93
C GLY A 169 5.30 -1.30 -20.61
N VAL A 170 4.53 -1.29 -19.53
CA VAL A 170 5.01 -1.69 -18.19
C VAL A 170 3.89 -2.33 -17.38
N VAL A 171 4.24 -3.25 -16.49
CA VAL A 171 3.29 -3.87 -15.55
C VAL A 171 3.61 -3.41 -14.14
N VAL A 172 2.62 -2.90 -13.42
CA VAL A 172 2.73 -2.51 -12.01
C VAL A 172 1.87 -3.44 -11.17
N LEU A 173 2.48 -4.18 -10.25
CA LEU A 173 1.80 -5.13 -9.38
C LEU A 173 1.51 -4.51 -8.03
N ASP A 174 0.24 -4.49 -7.64
CA ASP A 174 -0.19 -4.08 -6.31
C ASP A 174 -0.15 -5.26 -5.32
N ASP A 175 0.38 -5.02 -4.13
CA ASP A 175 0.59 -6.00 -3.05
C ASP A 175 1.26 -7.31 -3.53
N ALA A 176 2.45 -7.19 -4.12
CA ALA A 176 3.07 -8.24 -4.92
C ALA A 176 4.32 -8.89 -4.34
N MET A 177 4.82 -8.42 -3.20
CA MET A 177 6.07 -8.94 -2.60
C MET A 177 6.01 -10.45 -2.29
N GLN A 178 4.82 -10.98 -1.94
CA GLN A 178 4.60 -12.42 -1.72
C GLN A 178 4.24 -13.20 -3.00
N HIS A 179 4.14 -12.54 -4.15
CA HIS A 179 3.68 -13.14 -5.41
C HIS A 179 4.83 -13.74 -6.23
N TRP A 180 5.38 -14.82 -5.71
CA TRP A 180 6.55 -15.51 -6.27
C TRP A 180 6.36 -16.07 -7.69
N SER A 181 5.13 -16.34 -8.13
CA SER A 181 4.85 -16.98 -9.44
C SER A 181 5.12 -16.08 -10.65
N LEU A 182 5.28 -14.77 -10.43
CA LEU A 182 5.56 -13.79 -11.47
C LEU A 182 6.94 -13.17 -11.22
N TRP A 183 7.80 -13.20 -12.23
CA TRP A 183 9.09 -12.51 -12.22
C TRP A 183 8.86 -11.00 -12.17
N ARG A 184 9.69 -10.31 -11.39
CA ARG A 184 9.64 -8.86 -11.19
C ARG A 184 11.04 -8.34 -11.49
N ASP A 185 11.12 -7.32 -12.32
CA ASP A 185 12.38 -6.66 -12.67
C ASP A 185 12.75 -5.57 -11.65
N LEU A 186 11.77 -5.08 -10.89
CA LEU A 186 11.97 -4.16 -9.76
C LEU A 186 11.00 -4.49 -8.61
N ASP A 187 11.52 -4.72 -7.40
CA ASP A 187 10.74 -4.91 -6.18
C ASP A 187 10.84 -3.68 -5.25
N ILE A 188 9.79 -2.87 -5.19
CA ILE A 188 9.65 -1.72 -4.29
C ILE A 188 8.92 -2.17 -3.01
N VAL A 189 9.58 -2.02 -1.87
CA VAL A 189 9.01 -2.40 -0.57
C VAL A 189 8.63 -1.16 0.23
N MET A 190 7.34 -1.05 0.51
CA MET A 190 6.76 -0.01 1.36
C MET A 190 6.93 -0.36 2.84
N VAL A 191 7.35 0.63 3.63
CA VAL A 191 7.45 0.57 5.09
C VAL A 191 6.65 1.73 5.67
N ASN A 192 5.64 1.44 6.50
CA ASN A 192 4.90 2.49 7.18
C ASN A 192 5.71 3.01 8.38
N GLY A 193 6.06 4.30 8.37
CA GLY A 193 6.83 4.93 9.45
C GLY A 193 6.11 4.95 10.79
N LEU A 194 4.77 5.06 10.79
CA LEU A 194 3.95 5.10 12.00
C LEU A 194 3.73 3.70 12.60
N THR A 195 3.48 2.72 11.74
CA THR A 195 3.25 1.32 12.14
C THR A 195 4.30 0.42 11.52
N LEU A 196 5.40 0.24 12.23
CA LEU A 196 6.50 -0.65 11.83
C LEU A 196 6.09 -2.12 11.89
N TRP A 197 7.06 -3.04 11.81
CA TRP A 197 6.85 -4.48 11.78
C TRP A 197 6.35 -5.13 13.09
N GLY A 198 5.70 -4.36 13.97
CA GLY A 198 5.13 -4.80 15.24
C GLY A 198 6.14 -5.51 16.15
N ASN A 199 5.76 -6.66 16.69
CA ASN A 199 6.58 -7.50 17.54
C ASN A 199 7.60 -8.39 16.78
N LEU A 200 7.81 -8.14 15.47
CA LEU A 200 8.71 -8.86 14.58
C LEU A 200 8.39 -10.36 14.40
N GLN A 201 7.21 -10.81 14.82
CA GLN A 201 6.75 -12.18 14.62
C GLN A 201 5.91 -12.29 13.35
N LEU A 202 5.87 -13.51 12.80
CA LEU A 202 5.02 -13.79 11.65
C LEU A 202 3.55 -13.94 12.05
N LEU A 203 2.67 -13.87 11.04
CA LEU A 203 1.26 -14.22 11.16
C LEU A 203 1.09 -15.59 11.85
N PRO A 204 0.11 -15.74 12.77
CA PRO A 204 -0.81 -14.73 13.30
C PRO A 204 -0.30 -14.06 14.59
N ARG A 205 0.88 -14.41 15.12
CA ARG A 205 1.42 -13.83 16.36
C ARG A 205 1.86 -12.38 16.19
N GLY A 206 2.37 -12.04 15.02
CA GLY A 206 2.78 -10.70 14.65
C GLY A 206 2.26 -10.33 13.28
N PRO A 207 2.55 -9.10 12.82
CA PRO A 207 1.97 -8.58 11.60
C PRO A 207 2.69 -9.04 10.34
N LEU A 208 3.88 -9.65 10.46
CA LEU A 208 4.73 -9.99 9.32
C LEU A 208 4.20 -11.18 8.51
N ARG A 209 4.01 -11.00 7.21
CA ARG A 209 3.66 -12.02 6.23
C ARG A 209 4.84 -12.90 5.84
N GLU A 210 6.04 -12.33 5.89
CA GLU A 210 7.33 -12.95 5.61
C GLU A 210 8.37 -12.44 6.62
N PRO A 211 9.46 -13.20 6.90
CA PRO A 211 10.47 -12.76 7.86
C PRO A 211 11.11 -11.46 7.38
N LEU A 212 11.58 -10.63 8.32
CA LEU A 212 12.15 -9.32 7.98
C LEU A 212 13.34 -9.42 7.01
N THR A 213 14.07 -10.54 7.03
CA THR A 213 15.14 -10.86 6.07
C THR A 213 14.68 -10.91 4.61
N ALA A 214 13.38 -11.08 4.34
CA ALA A 214 12.80 -10.98 3.01
C ALA A 214 12.96 -9.59 2.37
N LEU A 215 13.24 -8.56 3.17
CA LEU A 215 13.61 -7.22 2.69
C LEU A 215 14.88 -7.23 1.81
N SER A 216 15.72 -8.25 1.92
CA SER A 216 16.88 -8.45 1.02
C SER A 216 16.50 -8.50 -0.47
N ARG A 217 15.24 -8.82 -0.79
CA ARG A 217 14.71 -8.81 -2.16
C ARG A 217 14.34 -7.42 -2.67
N ALA A 218 14.21 -6.42 -1.80
CA ALA A 218 13.81 -5.08 -2.19
C ALA A 218 14.91 -4.41 -3.03
N ASP A 219 14.57 -3.92 -4.20
CA ASP A 219 15.45 -3.08 -5.01
C ASP A 219 15.37 -1.61 -4.58
N ALA A 220 14.24 -1.21 -4.00
CA ALA A 220 14.08 0.06 -3.31
C ALA A 220 13.19 -0.11 -2.08
N VAL A 221 13.46 0.68 -1.05
CA VAL A 221 12.60 0.78 0.13
C VAL A 221 12.00 2.17 0.18
N VAL A 222 10.69 2.25 0.42
CA VAL A 222 9.99 3.52 0.55
C VAL A 222 9.38 3.62 1.95
N ILE A 223 9.81 4.61 2.72
CA ILE A 223 9.23 4.93 4.02
C ILE A 223 8.03 5.85 3.80
N HIS A 224 6.85 5.34 4.11
CA HIS A 224 5.58 6.04 4.03
C HIS A 224 5.27 6.77 5.34
N HIS A 225 4.56 7.91 5.25
CA HIS A 225 4.29 8.80 6.38
C HIS A 225 5.57 9.30 7.08
N ALA A 226 6.65 9.49 6.31
CA ALA A 226 7.93 9.92 6.86
C ALA A 226 7.84 11.29 7.56
N ASP A 227 6.88 12.12 7.15
CA ASP A 227 6.62 13.46 7.66
C ASP A 227 5.77 13.49 8.94
N LEU A 228 5.30 12.34 9.41
CA LEU A 228 4.49 12.16 10.62
C LEU A 228 5.26 11.48 11.76
N VAL A 229 6.55 11.23 11.56
CA VAL A 229 7.43 10.58 12.54
C VAL A 229 8.66 11.42 12.83
N SER A 230 9.28 11.19 13.99
CA SER A 230 10.49 11.89 14.38
C SER A 230 11.69 11.48 13.51
N GLU A 231 12.68 12.36 13.38
CA GLU A 231 13.94 12.06 12.69
C GLU A 231 14.67 10.85 13.32
N HIS A 232 14.58 10.70 14.64
CA HIS A 232 15.12 9.54 15.35
C HIS A 232 14.45 8.23 14.88
N THR A 233 13.13 8.24 14.72
CA THR A 233 12.39 7.09 14.19
C THR A 233 12.81 6.77 12.75
N LEU A 234 12.98 7.78 11.89
CA LEU A 234 13.45 7.58 10.52
C LEU A 234 14.84 6.93 10.48
N LYS A 235 15.80 7.48 11.25
CA LYS A 235 17.15 6.92 11.38
C LYS A 235 17.13 5.48 11.89
N TYR A 236 16.25 5.17 12.85
CA TYR A 236 16.05 3.80 13.32
C TYR A 236 15.57 2.88 12.19
N ILE A 237 14.56 3.28 11.42
CA ILE A 237 14.06 2.50 10.28
C ILE A 237 15.17 2.29 9.25
N GLU A 238 15.89 3.35 8.89
CA GLU A 238 17.00 3.29 7.94
C GLU A 238 18.09 2.31 8.41
N SER A 239 18.51 2.40 9.67
CA SER A 239 19.50 1.47 10.23
C SER A 239 19.06 0.01 10.17
N MET A 240 17.78 -0.27 10.43
CA MET A 240 17.20 -1.61 10.34
C MET A 240 17.22 -2.13 8.90
N VAL A 241 16.83 -1.28 7.94
CA VAL A 241 16.82 -1.60 6.50
C VAL A 241 18.25 -1.87 6.00
N LEU A 242 19.18 -0.97 6.29
CA LEU A 242 20.58 -1.08 5.88
C LEU A 242 21.31 -2.23 6.57
N GLY A 243 20.89 -2.59 7.78
CA GLY A 243 21.35 -3.80 8.48
C GLY A 243 21.01 -5.10 7.72
N ILE A 244 19.94 -5.09 6.91
CA ILE A 244 19.51 -6.25 6.10
C ILE A 244 20.09 -6.18 4.68
N LYS A 245 20.04 -5.00 4.04
CA LYS A 245 20.58 -4.75 2.69
C LYS A 245 21.34 -3.42 2.67
N LYS A 246 22.67 -3.50 2.79
CA LYS A 246 23.58 -2.35 2.98
C LYS A 246 23.50 -1.25 1.90
N SER A 247 23.10 -1.59 0.68
CA SER A 247 23.13 -0.67 -0.47
C SER A 247 21.76 -0.50 -1.13
N VAL A 248 20.67 -0.74 -0.41
CA VAL A 248 19.33 -0.49 -0.94
C VAL A 248 19.02 1.01 -0.90
N PRO A 249 18.57 1.63 -1.99
CA PRO A 249 18.09 3.01 -1.95
C PRO A 249 16.84 3.10 -1.06
N ILE A 250 16.82 4.11 -0.20
CA ILE A 250 15.70 4.41 0.70
C ILE A 250 15.12 5.77 0.29
N PHE A 251 13.82 5.79 0.04
CA PHE A 251 13.08 6.99 -0.29
C PHE A 251 12.06 7.32 0.80
N LEU A 252 11.83 8.60 1.02
CA LEU A 252 10.84 9.09 1.96
C LEU A 252 9.63 9.62 1.19
N THR A 253 8.43 9.30 1.67
CA THR A 253 7.19 9.84 1.09
C THR A 253 6.32 10.48 2.16
N LYS A 254 5.66 11.56 1.75
CA LYS A 254 4.59 12.23 2.50
C LYS A 254 3.31 12.18 1.68
N LEU A 255 2.17 12.19 2.36
CA LEU A 255 0.90 12.55 1.75
C LEU A 255 0.67 14.01 2.09
N ASP A 256 0.57 14.86 1.06
CA ASP A 256 0.42 16.30 1.20
C ASP A 256 -0.95 16.70 0.66
N PRO A 257 -1.97 16.82 1.53
CA PRO A 257 -3.32 17.13 1.07
C PRO A 257 -3.34 18.51 0.42
N THR A 258 -4.13 18.66 -0.64
CA THR A 258 -4.14 19.88 -1.46
C THR A 258 -5.35 20.75 -1.16
N TYR A 259 -6.52 20.13 -1.01
CA TYR A 259 -7.78 20.80 -0.71
C TYR A 259 -8.73 19.83 0.00
N LEU A 260 -9.80 20.39 0.55
CA LEU A 260 -10.96 19.66 1.05
C LEU A 260 -12.11 19.82 0.05
N PHE A 261 -13.09 18.94 0.12
CA PHE A 261 -14.31 19.08 -0.69
C PHE A 261 -15.51 18.56 0.08
N GLU A 262 -16.69 19.07 -0.25
CA GLU A 262 -17.93 18.61 0.36
C GLU A 262 -18.41 17.29 -0.26
N VAL A 263 -18.85 16.35 0.59
CA VAL A 263 -19.38 15.07 0.13
C VAL A 263 -20.65 15.30 -0.68
N GLY A 264 -20.60 14.98 -1.97
CA GLY A 264 -21.70 15.22 -2.92
C GLY A 264 -21.42 16.36 -3.91
N THR A 265 -20.46 17.23 -3.60
CA THR A 265 -20.08 18.37 -4.45
C THR A 265 -18.55 18.37 -4.65
N ILE A 266 -18.06 17.47 -5.51
CA ILE A 266 -16.61 17.29 -5.76
C ILE A 266 -15.96 18.54 -6.38
N ASN A 267 -16.75 19.39 -7.05
CA ASN A 267 -16.24 20.55 -7.79
C ASN A 267 -15.98 21.79 -6.90
N ALA A 268 -16.25 21.74 -5.60
CA ALA A 268 -16.00 22.84 -4.68
C ALA A 268 -14.76 22.54 -3.83
N GLU A 269 -13.61 23.09 -4.25
CA GLU A 269 -12.37 23.02 -3.48
C GLU A 269 -12.43 24.01 -2.30
N ILE A 270 -12.37 23.47 -1.10
CA ILE A 270 -12.27 24.21 0.15
C ILE A 270 -10.78 24.27 0.55
N PRO A 271 -10.21 25.45 0.79
CA PRO A 271 -8.81 25.57 1.15
C PRO A 271 -8.53 24.94 2.52
N LEU A 272 -7.33 24.37 2.69
CA LEU A 272 -6.91 23.73 3.94
C LEU A 272 -6.87 24.68 5.13
N THR A 273 -6.78 25.99 4.88
CA THR A 273 -6.87 27.03 5.92
C THR A 273 -8.19 26.99 6.69
N ALA A 274 -9.24 26.39 6.13
CA ALA A 274 -10.50 26.15 6.83
C ALA A 274 -10.36 25.25 8.07
N LEU A 275 -9.25 24.50 8.18
CA LEU A 275 -8.97 23.64 9.33
C LEU A 275 -8.26 24.38 10.46
N HIS A 276 -7.71 25.57 10.20
CA HIS A 276 -6.95 26.32 11.19
C HIS A 276 -7.86 26.75 12.35
N GLU A 277 -7.46 26.40 13.58
CA GLU A 277 -8.21 26.66 14.82
C GLU A 277 -9.62 26.03 14.88
N ALA A 278 -9.94 25.11 13.97
CA ALA A 278 -11.23 24.44 13.94
C ALA A 278 -11.29 23.25 14.91
N ASN A 279 -12.49 23.01 15.44
CA ASN A 279 -12.82 21.76 16.13
C ASN A 279 -13.31 20.75 15.10
N ILE A 280 -12.61 19.62 14.96
CA ILE A 280 -12.83 18.65 13.89
C ILE A 280 -13.15 17.29 14.46
N LEU A 281 -14.23 16.68 13.95
CA LEU A 281 -14.53 15.28 14.18
C LEU A 281 -14.14 14.46 12.93
N CYS A 282 -13.10 13.66 13.05
CA CYS A 282 -12.63 12.76 12.01
C CYS A 282 -13.47 11.48 11.98
N VAL A 283 -14.19 11.23 10.89
CA VAL A 283 -14.91 9.96 10.69
C VAL A 283 -14.20 9.16 9.62
N SER A 284 -13.79 7.93 9.95
CA SER A 284 -12.97 7.12 9.06
C SER A 284 -13.42 5.66 8.98
N ALA A 285 -13.21 5.03 7.81
CA ALA A 285 -13.47 3.61 7.55
C ALA A 285 -12.33 3.00 6.75
N ILE A 286 -11.09 3.29 7.19
CA ILE A 286 -9.85 2.96 6.51
C ILE A 286 -9.00 2.02 7.37
N GLY A 287 -8.11 1.25 6.74
CA GLY A 287 -7.25 0.28 7.42
C GLY A 287 -6.34 0.82 8.55
N SER A 288 -6.07 2.14 8.59
CA SER A 288 -5.44 2.81 9.73
C SER A 288 -5.85 4.29 9.77
N ALA A 289 -6.58 4.69 10.81
CA ALA A 289 -7.08 6.06 10.99
C ALA A 289 -6.04 7.03 11.58
N GLU A 290 -5.01 6.51 12.25
CA GLU A 290 -4.02 7.34 12.93
C GLU A 290 -3.26 8.31 12.02
N PRO A 291 -2.79 7.92 10.82
CA PRO A 291 -2.15 8.87 9.91
C PRO A 291 -3.10 9.99 9.47
N PHE A 292 -4.38 9.68 9.25
CA PHE A 292 -5.39 10.66 8.87
C PHE A 292 -5.57 11.71 9.97
N VAL A 293 -5.77 11.28 11.22
CA VAL A 293 -5.91 12.19 12.37
C VAL A 293 -4.65 13.04 12.58
N LYS A 294 -3.47 12.44 12.48
CA LYS A 294 -2.20 13.18 12.61
C LYS A 294 -2.02 14.23 11.51
N GLN A 295 -2.47 13.95 10.28
CA GLN A 295 -2.44 14.94 9.20
C GLN A 295 -3.37 16.13 9.50
N ILE A 296 -4.60 15.87 9.96
CA ILE A 296 -5.53 16.95 10.33
C ILE A 296 -4.97 17.82 11.47
N GLN A 297 -4.37 17.20 12.48
CA GLN A 297 -3.69 17.93 13.57
C GLN A 297 -2.53 18.79 13.04
N LYS A 298 -1.71 18.23 12.14
CA LYS A 298 -0.58 18.94 11.50
C LYS A 298 -1.02 20.15 10.67
N MET A 299 -2.25 20.17 10.18
CA MET A 299 -2.82 21.30 9.42
C MET A 299 -3.32 22.46 10.31
N GLY A 300 -3.22 22.36 11.64
CA GLY A 300 -3.55 23.45 12.56
C GLY A 300 -4.93 23.38 13.19
N ALA A 301 -5.58 22.22 13.19
CA ALA A 301 -6.83 22.00 13.92
C ALA A 301 -6.63 22.21 15.44
N LEU A 302 -7.54 22.93 16.09
CA LEU A 302 -7.46 23.21 17.54
C LEU A 302 -7.75 21.95 18.36
N TYR A 303 -8.80 21.24 17.97
CA TYR A 303 -9.23 20.00 18.60
C TYR A 303 -9.61 18.98 17.53
N VAL A 304 -9.13 17.76 17.68
CA VAL A 304 -9.44 16.66 16.76
C VAL A 304 -9.92 15.45 17.55
N ASP A 305 -11.19 15.12 17.38
CA ASP A 305 -11.78 13.88 17.86
C ASP A 305 -11.99 12.90 16.70
N ARG A 306 -12.26 11.63 16.98
CA ARG A 306 -12.37 10.61 15.94
C ARG A 306 -13.39 9.50 16.21
N ILE A 307 -13.99 9.03 15.12
CA ILE A 307 -14.84 7.84 15.08
C ILE A 307 -14.32 6.92 13.98
N ASP A 308 -13.79 5.76 14.40
CA ASP A 308 -13.18 4.79 13.50
C ASP A 308 -14.10 3.58 13.30
N PHE A 309 -14.53 3.38 12.07
CA PHE A 309 -15.23 2.19 11.61
C PHE A 309 -14.24 1.17 11.03
N SER A 310 -14.70 -0.07 10.87
CA SER A 310 -13.93 -1.11 10.18
C SER A 310 -13.64 -0.72 8.73
N ASP A 311 -12.50 -1.20 8.22
CA ASP A 311 -12.08 -0.99 6.83
C ASP A 311 -13.18 -1.42 5.85
N HIS A 312 -13.42 -0.61 4.82
CA HIS A 312 -14.52 -0.77 3.85
C HIS A 312 -15.94 -0.68 4.43
N HIS A 313 -16.13 -0.06 5.60
CA HIS A 313 -17.47 0.22 6.11
C HIS A 313 -18.22 1.17 5.16
N ILE A 314 -19.43 0.77 4.75
CA ILE A 314 -20.27 1.57 3.86
C ILE A 314 -21.05 2.58 4.71
N PHE A 315 -20.81 3.86 4.47
CA PHE A 315 -21.59 4.92 5.09
C PHE A 315 -22.96 5.04 4.41
N HIS A 316 -24.05 4.76 5.14
CA HIS A 316 -25.40 5.02 4.64
C HIS A 316 -25.82 6.46 4.96
N VAL A 317 -26.42 7.18 3.99
CA VAL A 317 -26.80 8.61 4.03
C VAL A 317 -27.63 9.04 5.26
N ARG A 318 -28.14 8.09 6.03
CA ARG A 318 -28.85 8.32 7.30
C ARG A 318 -27.93 8.52 8.52
N PHE A 319 -26.69 8.99 8.34
CA PHE A 319 -25.80 9.44 9.43
C PHE A 319 -26.25 10.80 10.01
N VAL A 320 -27.49 10.86 10.52
CA VAL A 320 -28.01 11.93 11.40
C VAL A 320 -27.28 11.91 12.76
N PHE A 321 -26.49 10.87 13.04
CA PHE A 321 -25.77 10.67 14.29
C PHE A 321 -24.62 11.65 14.54
N VAL A 322 -23.99 12.19 13.50
CA VAL A 322 -22.84 13.10 13.64
C VAL A 322 -23.25 14.46 14.23
N ARG A 323 -24.43 14.99 13.86
CA ARG A 323 -24.97 16.20 14.50
C ARG A 323 -25.30 15.98 15.97
N LYS A 324 -25.87 14.83 16.32
CA LYS A 324 -26.28 14.53 17.71
C LYS A 324 -25.08 14.30 18.64
N LEU A 325 -24.02 13.67 18.15
CA LEU A 325 -22.76 13.52 18.90
C LEU A 325 -22.02 14.86 19.09
N LEU A 326 -22.12 15.78 18.14
CA LEU A 326 -21.61 17.15 18.32
C LEU A 326 -22.42 17.95 19.34
N GLU A 327 -23.74 17.72 19.44
CA GLU A 327 -24.59 18.35 20.46
C GLU A 327 -24.37 17.76 21.87
N ASP A 328 -24.00 16.48 21.99
CA ASP A 328 -23.74 15.83 23.29
C ASP A 328 -22.29 16.05 23.82
N HIS A 329 -21.38 16.56 23.00
CA HIS A 329 -19.94 16.74 23.31
C HIS A 329 -19.43 18.20 23.25
N ILE A 330 -20.32 19.19 23.10
CA ILE A 330 -20.04 20.64 23.26
C ILE A 330 -20.64 21.12 24.59
#